data_AF-A0A6L2ZYT1-F1
#
_entry.id   AF-A0A6L2ZYT1-F1
#
_cell.length_a   1.000
_cell.length_b   1.000
_cell.length_c   1.000
_cell.angle_alpha   90.00
_cell.angle_beta   90.00
_cell.angle_gamma   90.00
#
_symmetry.space_group_name_H-M   'P 1'
#
loop_
_entity.id
_entity.type
_entity.pdbx_description
1 polymer ?
#
loop_
_entity_poly.entity_id
_entity_poly.type
_entity_poly.pdbx_seq_one_letter_code
_entity_poly.pdbx_strand_id
1 'polypeptide(L)'
;MKKIKEKFYLASVSLTTLMLTTPTIAFADKKGDEVQKKLSDAIETIQGVLTGLIVAGAIVVALWIIIKRLPSADDPQEKNEVYKALGRVGGLVALGAAIVWILPWLYGLFT
;
A
#
# COMPACT_ATOMS: atom_id res chain seq x y z
N MET A 1 8.44 -16.09 -12.16
CA MET A 1 8.61 -14.83 -11.40
C MET A 1 8.83 -13.60 -12.28
N LYS A 2 9.60 -13.68 -13.39
CA LYS A 2 9.91 -12.54 -14.27
C LYS A 2 8.66 -11.82 -14.84
N LYS A 3 7.68 -12.58 -15.34
CA LYS A 3 6.43 -12.05 -15.93
C LYS A 3 5.51 -11.32 -14.95
N ILE A 4 5.57 -11.64 -13.65
CA ILE A 4 4.73 -10.98 -12.63
C ILE A 4 5.30 -9.61 -12.28
N LYS A 5 6.63 -9.51 -12.16
CA LYS A 5 7.31 -8.22 -11.94
C LYS A 5 7.06 -7.26 -13.09
N GLU A 6 7.16 -7.74 -14.32
CA GLU A 6 6.95 -6.95 -15.55
C GLU A 6 5.52 -6.40 -15.66
N LYS A 7 4.49 -7.21 -15.33
CA LYS A 7 3.10 -6.75 -15.25
C LYS A 7 2.90 -5.68 -14.16
N PHE A 8 3.61 -5.78 -13.05
CA PHE A 8 3.56 -4.79 -11.97
C PHE A 8 4.24 -3.47 -12.37
N TYR A 9 5.39 -3.54 -13.06
CA TYR A 9 6.04 -2.35 -13.62
C TYR A 9 5.17 -1.66 -14.66
N LEU A 10 4.56 -2.41 -15.58
CA LEU A 10 3.65 -1.86 -16.59
C LEU A 10 2.39 -1.22 -15.96
N ALA A 11 1.84 -1.83 -14.91
CA ALA A 11 0.73 -1.25 -14.15
C ALA A 11 1.14 0.05 -13.43
N SER A 12 2.34 0.10 -12.84
CA SER A 12 2.84 1.32 -12.20
C SER A 12 3.06 2.46 -13.19
N VAL A 13 3.68 2.18 -14.35
CA VAL A 13 3.97 3.19 -15.37
C VAL A 13 2.70 3.71 -16.02
N SER A 14 1.71 2.86 -16.29
CA SER A 14 0.43 3.30 -16.84
C SER A 14 -0.37 4.15 -15.85
N LEU A 15 -0.31 3.85 -14.56
CA LEU A 15 -0.90 4.69 -13.51
C LEU A 15 -0.21 6.07 -13.46
N THR A 16 1.12 6.10 -13.46
CA THR A 16 1.90 7.35 -13.43
C THR A 16 1.62 8.22 -14.66
N THR A 17 1.55 7.63 -15.85
CA THR A 17 1.22 8.35 -17.08
C THR A 17 -0.20 8.91 -17.05
N LEU A 18 -1.19 8.15 -16.54
CA LEU A 18 -2.56 8.63 -16.41
C LEU A 18 -2.66 9.86 -15.48
N MET A 19 -1.86 9.89 -14.40
CA MET A 19 -1.78 11.00 -13.45
C MET A 19 -1.05 12.24 -14.01
N LEU A 20 -0.16 12.06 -14.99
CA LEU A 20 0.55 13.14 -15.69
C LEU A 20 -0.26 13.73 -16.85
N THR A 21 -1.19 12.95 -17.44
CA THR A 21 -1.96 13.37 -18.63
C THR A 21 -3.27 14.08 -18.34
N THR A 22 -3.66 14.27 -17.07
CA THR A 22 -4.80 15.12 -16.68
C THR A 22 -4.34 16.58 -16.52
N PRO A 23 -4.68 17.49 -17.45
CA PRO A 23 -4.21 18.86 -17.42
C PRO A 23 -5.10 19.70 -16.49
N THR A 24 -4.85 19.66 -15.18
CA THR A 24 -5.56 20.53 -14.21
C THR A 24 -4.65 21.30 -13.27
N ILE A 25 -3.33 21.20 -13.40
CA ILE A 25 -2.36 21.76 -12.43
C ILE A 25 -1.66 23.07 -12.87
N ALA A 26 -2.02 23.68 -14.01
CA ALA A 26 -1.24 24.83 -14.54
C ALA A 26 -1.90 26.23 -14.43
N PHE A 27 -3.12 26.38 -13.91
CA PHE A 27 -3.77 27.70 -13.85
C PHE A 27 -4.54 27.93 -12.54
N ALA A 28 -3.89 28.38 -11.45
CA ALA A 28 -4.63 28.67 -10.20
C ALA A 28 -3.93 29.57 -9.15
N ASP A 29 -3.20 30.62 -9.54
CA ASP A 29 -2.59 31.55 -8.58
C ASP A 29 -3.62 32.40 -7.77
N LYS A 30 -4.93 32.25 -8.03
CA LYS A 30 -6.02 32.87 -7.23
C LYS A 30 -7.09 31.88 -6.72
N LYS A 31 -6.90 30.57 -6.91
CA LYS A 31 -7.76 29.48 -6.38
C LYS A 31 -7.00 28.56 -5.43
N GLY A 32 -5.98 29.09 -4.73
CA GLY A 32 -5.06 28.31 -3.91
C GLY A 32 -5.77 27.38 -2.91
N ASP A 33 -6.76 27.87 -2.18
CA ASP A 33 -7.46 27.07 -1.16
C ASP A 33 -8.36 25.98 -1.73
N GLU A 34 -9.04 26.24 -2.85
CA GLU A 34 -9.94 25.27 -3.48
C GLU A 34 -9.14 24.18 -4.23
N VAL A 35 -8.02 24.57 -4.84
CA VAL A 35 -7.13 23.63 -5.54
C VAL A 35 -6.30 22.82 -4.56
N GLN A 36 -5.82 23.41 -3.46
CA GLN A 36 -5.16 22.65 -2.40
C GLN A 36 -6.09 21.65 -1.74
N LYS A 37 -7.35 22.01 -1.46
CA LYS A 37 -8.33 21.05 -0.91
C LYS A 37 -8.58 19.88 -1.85
N LYS A 38 -8.82 20.15 -3.14
CA LYS A 38 -9.00 19.08 -4.14
C LYS A 38 -7.74 18.21 -4.31
N LEU A 39 -6.56 18.80 -4.16
CA LEU A 39 -5.29 18.07 -4.21
C LEU A 39 -5.10 17.20 -2.97
N SER A 40 -5.41 17.72 -1.78
CA SER A 40 -5.37 16.96 -0.52
C SER A 40 -6.36 15.79 -0.52
N ASP A 41 -7.59 16.00 -1.00
CA ASP A 41 -8.60 14.94 -1.13
C ASP A 41 -8.17 13.85 -2.13
N ALA A 42 -7.51 14.26 -3.22
CA ALA A 42 -6.96 13.33 -4.20
C ALA A 42 -5.79 12.52 -3.62
N ILE A 43 -4.90 13.17 -2.86
CA ILE A 43 -3.79 12.50 -2.16
C ILE A 43 -4.33 11.52 -1.12
N GLU A 44 -5.33 11.91 -0.32
CA GLU A 44 -5.94 11.04 0.68
C GLU A 44 -6.64 9.83 0.03
N THR A 45 -7.32 10.03 -1.10
CA THR A 45 -7.91 8.94 -1.87
C THR A 45 -6.83 7.96 -2.37
N ILE A 46 -5.71 8.47 -2.90
CA ILE A 46 -4.59 7.65 -3.37
C ILE A 46 -3.95 6.89 -2.19
N GLN A 47 -3.77 7.53 -1.03
CA GLN A 47 -3.27 6.89 0.19
C GLN A 47 -4.20 5.77 0.65
N GLY A 48 -5.52 5.98 0.60
CA GLY A 48 -6.53 4.98 0.91
C GLY A 48 -6.44 3.76 -0.01
N VAL A 49 -6.35 3.98 -1.32
CA VAL A 49 -6.23 2.89 -2.32
C VAL A 49 -4.92 2.12 -2.16
N LEU A 50 -3.79 2.81 -1.96
CA LEU A 50 -2.48 2.19 -1.76
C LEU A 50 -2.45 1.35 -0.47
N THR A 51 -3.00 1.88 0.63
CA THR A 51 -3.11 1.14 1.89
C THR A 51 -4.01 -0.07 1.73
N GLY A 52 -5.15 0.10 1.05
CA GLY A 52 -6.09 -0.99 0.75
C GLY A 52 -5.44 -2.13 -0.04
N LEU A 53 -4.63 -1.82 -1.06
CA LEU A 53 -3.89 -2.81 -1.83
C LEU A 53 -2.86 -3.59 -0.99
N ILE A 54 -2.12 -2.90 -0.12
CA ILE A 54 -1.15 -3.52 0.79
C ILE A 54 -1.87 -4.47 1.76
N VAL A 55 -2.96 -4.04 2.36
CA VAL A 55 -3.76 -4.84 3.31
C VAL A 55 -4.43 -6.03 2.60
N ALA A 56 -4.98 -5.84 1.40
CA ALA A 56 -5.56 -6.93 0.63
C ALA A 56 -4.53 -8.02 0.31
N GLY A 57 -3.32 -7.64 -0.14
CA GLY A 57 -2.23 -8.58 -0.36
C GLY A 57 -1.79 -9.31 0.92
N ALA A 58 -1.78 -8.60 2.04
CA ALA A 58 -1.46 -9.16 3.35
C ALA A 58 -2.43 -10.25 3.79
N ILE A 59 -3.74 -10.00 3.63
CA ILE A 59 -4.79 -10.95 3.98
C ILE A 59 -4.62 -12.25 3.18
N VAL A 60 -4.35 -12.15 1.89
CA VAL A 60 -4.12 -13.32 1.02
C VAL A 60 -2.92 -14.14 1.50
N VAL A 61 -1.80 -13.49 1.83
CA VAL A 61 -0.59 -14.17 2.31
C VAL A 61 -0.81 -14.79 3.70
N ALA A 62 -1.48 -14.09 4.61
CA ALA A 62 -1.79 -14.57 5.96
C ALA A 62 -2.69 -15.82 5.92
N LEU A 63 -3.76 -15.79 5.12
CA LEU A 63 -4.65 -16.94 4.91
C LEU A 63 -3.90 -18.13 4.32
N TRP A 64 -3.01 -17.89 3.35
CA TRP A 64 -2.21 -18.95 2.74
C TRP A 64 -1.26 -19.63 3.74
N ILE A 65 -0.66 -18.88 4.66
CA ILE A 65 0.20 -19.42 5.73
C ILE A 65 -0.61 -20.31 6.68
N ILE A 66 -1.81 -19.86 7.07
CA ILE A 66 -2.71 -20.63 7.95
C ILE A 66 -3.11 -21.95 7.28
N ILE A 67 -3.56 -21.91 6.01
CA ILE A 67 -3.98 -23.10 5.26
C ILE A 67 -2.85 -24.12 5.15
N LYS A 68 -1.60 -23.67 4.92
CA LYS A 68 -0.47 -24.58 4.78
C LYS A 68 0.01 -25.20 6.09
N ARG A 69 -0.19 -24.53 7.22
CA ARG A 69 0.26 -25.03 8.54
C ARG A 69 -0.86 -25.64 9.39
N LEU A 70 -2.11 -25.59 8.92
CA LEU A 70 -3.26 -26.29 9.51
C LEU A 70 -3.07 -27.81 9.73
N PRO A 71 -2.50 -28.60 8.80
CA PRO A 71 -2.31 -30.03 9.03
C PRO A 71 -1.29 -30.35 10.14
N SER A 72 -0.41 -29.39 10.45
CA SER A 72 0.57 -29.52 11.54
C SER A 72 0.16 -28.81 12.82
N ALA A 73 -1.11 -28.40 12.93
CA ALA A 73 -1.60 -27.61 14.06
C ALA A 73 -1.88 -28.45 15.32
N ASP A 74 -1.73 -29.78 15.28
CA ASP A 74 -1.95 -30.62 16.46
C ASP A 74 -0.78 -30.51 17.46
N ASP A 75 0.44 -30.20 16.99
CA ASP A 75 1.60 -30.01 17.85
C ASP A 75 1.67 -28.59 18.46
N PRO A 76 1.76 -28.45 19.80
CA PRO A 76 1.78 -27.15 20.49
C PRO A 76 2.94 -26.24 20.07
N GLN A 77 4.07 -26.83 19.67
CA GLN A 77 5.28 -26.12 19.29
C GLN A 77 5.16 -25.53 17.88
N GLU A 78 4.53 -26.25 16.95
CA GLU A 78 4.28 -25.77 15.58
C GLU A 78 3.22 -24.66 15.54
N LYS A 79 2.22 -24.70 16.42
CA LYS A 79 1.26 -23.59 16.59
C LYS A 79 1.94 -22.27 16.95
N ASN A 80 2.92 -22.29 17.85
CA ASN A 80 3.63 -21.07 18.27
C ASN A 80 4.47 -20.49 17.11
N GLU A 81 5.03 -21.33 16.25
CA GLU A 81 5.71 -20.87 15.04
C GLU A 81 4.75 -20.22 14.03
N VAL A 82 3.52 -20.76 13.89
CA VAL A 82 2.49 -20.18 13.03
C VAL A 82 2.13 -18.79 13.49
N TYR A 83 1.89 -18.58 14.79
CA TYR A 83 1.60 -17.26 15.34
C TYR A 83 2.77 -16.29 15.20
N LYS A 84 4.00 -16.75 15.36
CA LYS A 84 5.20 -15.94 15.12
C LYS A 84 5.35 -15.55 13.65
N ALA A 85 5.06 -16.47 12.73
CA ALA A 85 5.07 -16.20 11.29
C ALA A 85 3.97 -15.20 10.91
N LEU A 86 2.75 -15.38 11.43
CA LEU A 86 1.62 -14.47 11.21
C LEU A 86 1.92 -13.07 11.78
N GLY A 87 2.49 -12.99 12.98
CA GLY A 87 2.89 -11.74 13.61
C GLY A 87 3.98 -10.99 12.84
N ARG A 88 4.93 -11.70 12.22
CA ARG A 88 5.94 -11.09 11.33
C ARG A 88 5.32 -10.53 10.05
N VAL A 89 4.38 -11.27 9.45
CA VAL A 89 3.65 -10.80 8.27
C VAL A 89 2.80 -9.58 8.62
N GLY A 90 2.05 -9.63 9.72
CA GLY A 90 1.29 -8.48 10.23
C GLY A 90 2.16 -7.27 10.53
N GLY A 91 3.33 -7.46 11.14
CA GLY A 91 4.29 -6.39 11.44
C GLY A 91 4.85 -5.71 10.19
N LEU A 92 5.22 -6.49 9.17
CA LEU A 92 5.70 -5.94 7.89
C LEU A 92 4.60 -5.19 7.14
N VAL A 93 3.35 -5.64 7.26
CA VAL A 93 2.19 -5.01 6.63
C VAL A 93 1.83 -3.71 7.34
N ALA A 94 1.84 -3.71 8.67
CA ALA A 94 1.64 -2.50 9.47
C ALA A 94 2.71 -1.44 9.15
N LEU A 95 3.97 -1.86 9.00
CA LEU A 95 5.05 -0.98 8.54
C LEU A 95 4.81 -0.45 7.13
N GLY A 96 4.45 -1.33 6.19
CA GLY A 96 4.16 -0.94 4.80
C GLY A 96 2.99 0.05 4.69
N ALA A 97 1.92 -0.18 5.46
CA ALA A 97 0.78 0.72 5.55
C ALA A 97 1.19 2.06 6.20
N ALA A 98 1.92 2.04 7.32
CA ALA A 98 2.35 3.26 8.01
C ALA A 98 3.19 4.17 7.10
N ILE A 99 4.07 3.59 6.27
CA ILE A 99 4.91 4.33 5.33
C ILE A 99 4.07 5.12 4.31
N VAL A 100 2.92 4.61 3.85
CA VAL A 100 2.02 5.32 2.91
C VAL A 100 1.48 6.62 3.51
N TRP A 101 1.32 6.67 4.83
CA TRP A 101 0.81 7.85 5.54
C TRP A 101 1.93 8.80 5.98
N ILE A 102 3.10 8.26 6.33
CA ILE A 102 4.25 9.04 6.80
C ILE A 102 5.02 9.71 5.65
N LEU A 103 5.13 9.06 4.49
CA LEU A 103 5.90 9.59 3.34
C LEU A 103 5.44 10.98 2.88
N PRO A 104 4.14 11.25 2.72
CA PRO A 104 3.69 12.58 2.28
C PRO A 104 3.99 13.68 3.29
N TRP A 105 3.87 13.40 4.59
CA TRP A 105 4.28 14.33 5.64
C TRP A 105 5.79 14.58 5.63
N LEU A 106 6.59 13.52 5.46
CA LEU A 106 8.04 13.63 5.40
C LEU A 106 8.52 14.45 4.19
N TYR A 107 7.90 14.25 3.02
CA TYR A 107 8.15 15.08 1.84
C TYR A 107 7.75 16.55 2.08
N GLY A 108 6.63 16.77 2.77
CA GLY A 108 6.17 18.09 3.19
C GLY A 108 7.12 18.82 4.15
N LEU A 109 8.04 18.12 4.84
CA LEU A 109 9.05 18.74 5.70
C LEU A 109 10.24 19.31 4.93
N PHE A 110 10.49 18.83 3.71
CA PHE A 110 11.63 19.22 2.89
C PHE A 110 11.28 20.21 1.79
N THR A 111 10.01 20.62 1.68
CA THR A 111 9.50 21.60 0.72
C THR A 111 8.91 22.81 1.42
#